data_AF-A0A7X9BHY2-F1
#
_entry.id   AF-A0A7X9BHY2-F1
#
_cell.length_a   1.000
_cell.length_b   1.000
_cell.length_c   1.000
_cell.angle_alpha   90.00
_cell.angle_beta   90.00
_cell.angle_gamma   90.00
#
_symmetry.space_group_name_H-M   'P 1'
#
loop_
_entity.id
_entity.type
_entity.pdbx_description
1 polymer ?
#
loop_
_entity_poly.entity_id
_entity_poly.type
_entity_poly.pdbx_seq_one_letter_code
_entity_poly.pdbx_strand_id
1 'polypeptide(L)'
;LYHWVRTVLALRENHAALQVDAAFDVIAAPEHGRLFAYARTSRDGSDRLVIALNPGLETEAFPLPDAATSHGTPTMELSRGNVAADGTTVTLGPQSFVAFSF
;
A
#
# COMPACT_ATOMS: atom_id res chain seq x y z
N LEU A 1 6.08 -19.32 4.52
CA LEU A 1 5.61 -19.00 3.16
C LEU A 1 4.13 -19.33 2.94
N TYR A 2 3.67 -20.56 3.19
CA TYR A 2 2.26 -20.95 2.98
C TYR A 2 1.23 -20.04 3.69
N HIS A 3 1.41 -19.77 4.99
CA HIS A 3 0.52 -18.88 5.74
C HIS A 3 0.45 -17.47 5.14
N TRP A 4 1.60 -16.94 4.69
CA TRP A 4 1.66 -15.65 4.03
C TRP A 4 0.85 -15.60 2.74
N VAL A 5 0.95 -16.64 1.90
CA VAL A 5 0.16 -16.74 0.67
C VAL A 5 -1.34 -16.77 0.99
N ARG A 6 -1.76 -17.50 2.02
CA ARG A 6 -3.15 -17.51 2.47
C ARG A 6 -3.63 -16.13 2.94
N THR A 7 -2.80 -15.40 3.69
CA THR A 7 -3.13 -14.03 4.11
C THR A 7 -3.29 -13.10 2.92
N VAL A 8 -2.41 -13.17 1.93
CA VAL A 8 -2.52 -12.35 0.71
C VAL A 8 -3.78 -12.70 -0.10
N LEU A 9 -4.14 -13.98 -0.19
CA LEU A 9 -5.37 -14.41 -0.86
C LEU A 9 -6.62 -13.90 -0.13
N ALA A 10 -6.65 -13.99 1.21
CA ALA A 10 -7.74 -13.46 2.01
C ALA A 10 -7.87 -11.93 1.87
N LEU A 11 -6.75 -11.20 1.87
CA LEU A 11 -6.75 -9.76 1.61
C LEU A 11 -7.38 -9.46 0.24
N ARG A 12 -6.99 -10.20 -0.81
CA ARG A 12 -7.56 -10.03 -2.15
C ARG A 12 -9.06 -10.32 -2.21
N GLU A 13 -9.51 -11.35 -1.49
CA GLU A 13 -10.94 -11.72 -1.44
C GLU A 13 -11.79 -10.65 -0.75
N ASN A 14 -11.24 -10.00 0.29
CA ASN A 14 -11.96 -9.03 1.11
C ASN A 14 -12.01 -7.61 0.54
N HIS A 15 -11.20 -7.30 -0.49
CA HIS A 15 -11.10 -5.96 -1.05
C HIS A 15 -11.46 -5.92 -2.54
N ALA A 16 -12.54 -5.22 -2.86
CA ALA A 16 -12.96 -4.95 -4.22
C ALA A 16 -11.90 -4.16 -5.01
N ALA A 17 -11.10 -3.32 -4.36
CA ALA A 17 -10.02 -2.59 -5.01
C ALA A 17 -8.87 -3.50 -5.50
N LEU A 18 -8.81 -4.76 -5.05
CA LEU A 18 -7.83 -5.74 -5.53
C LEU A 18 -8.34 -6.60 -6.70
N GLN A 19 -9.56 -6.34 -7.17
CA GLN A 19 -10.12 -6.99 -8.36
C GLN A 19 -9.47 -6.47 -9.66
N VAL A 20 -9.66 -7.21 -10.74
CA VAL A 20 -8.92 -7.03 -12.01
C VAL A 20 -9.20 -5.69 -12.69
N ASP A 21 -10.39 -5.13 -12.47
CA ASP A 21 -10.91 -3.94 -13.12
C ASP A 21 -10.83 -2.68 -12.25
N ALA A 22 -10.29 -2.79 -11.04
CA ALA A 22 -10.06 -1.66 -10.16
C ALA A 22 -8.94 -0.76 -10.71
N ALA A 23 -9.14 0.55 -10.57
CA ALA A 23 -8.22 1.59 -11.02
C ALA A 23 -6.82 1.42 -10.40
N PHE A 24 -5.82 2.01 -11.06
CA PHE A 24 -4.42 1.95 -10.68
C PHE A 24 -3.80 3.33 -10.86
N ASP A 25 -3.30 3.91 -9.77
CA ASP A 25 -2.70 5.23 -9.77
C ASP A 25 -1.34 5.18 -9.06
N VAL A 26 -0.27 5.59 -9.74
CA VAL A 26 1.06 5.64 -9.14
C VAL A 26 1.12 6.83 -8.19
N ILE A 27 1.56 6.57 -6.94
CA ILE A 27 1.74 7.58 -5.90
C ILE A 27 3.21 8.01 -5.85
N ALA A 28 4.11 7.03 -5.79
CA ALA A 28 5.54 7.28 -5.70
C ALA A 28 6.31 6.24 -6.52
N ALA A 29 7.13 6.72 -7.44
CA ALA A 29 8.09 5.96 -8.21
C ALA A 29 9.28 6.89 -8.50
N PRO A 30 10.12 7.19 -7.48
CA PRO A 30 11.20 8.15 -7.64
C PRO A 30 12.20 7.68 -8.71
N GLU A 31 12.81 8.64 -9.42
CA GLU A 31 13.84 8.35 -10.44
C GLU A 31 15.05 7.60 -9.87
N HIS A 32 15.34 7.85 -8.59
CA HIS A 32 16.39 7.17 -7.82
C HIS A 32 15.78 6.45 -6.63
N GLY A 33 16.30 5.27 -6.34
CA GLY A 33 15.74 4.37 -5.32
C GLY A 33 14.97 3.22 -5.95
N ARG A 34 14.33 2.43 -5.11
CA ARG A 34 13.58 1.23 -5.50
C ARG A 34 12.16 1.24 -4.95
N LEU A 35 11.79 2.25 -4.17
CA LEU A 35 10.44 2.47 -3.69
C LEU A 35 9.43 2.48 -4.83
N PHE A 36 8.33 1.77 -4.63
CA PHE A 36 7.16 1.87 -5.49
C PHE A 36 5.90 1.87 -4.64
N ALA A 37 5.08 2.90 -4.79
CA ALA A 37 3.79 3.04 -4.13
C ALA A 37 2.70 3.38 -5.14
N TYR A 38 1.55 2.74 -5.00
CA TYR A 38 0.39 2.94 -5.87
C TYR A 38 -0.92 2.76 -5.11
N ALA A 39 -1.97 3.44 -5.58
CA ALA A 39 -3.32 3.22 -5.13
C ALA A 39 -4.03 2.21 -6.04
N ARG A 40 -4.93 1.44 -5.45
CA ARG A 40 -6.00 0.75 -6.15
C ARG A 40 -7.32 1.27 -5.65
N THR A 41 -8.26 1.53 -6.56
CA THR A 41 -9.60 2.00 -6.21
C THR A 41 -10.62 1.13 -6.94
N SER A 42 -11.55 0.56 -6.18
CA SER A 42 -12.68 -0.20 -6.73
C SER A 42 -13.47 0.61 -7.76
N ARG A 43 -14.17 -0.08 -8.67
CA ARG A 43 -14.90 0.55 -9.78
C ARG A 43 -15.94 1.57 -9.31
N ASP A 44 -16.60 1.31 -8.19
CA ASP A 44 -17.61 2.20 -7.59
C ASP A 44 -17.02 3.21 -6.60
N GLY A 45 -15.70 3.17 -6.35
CA GLY A 45 -14.99 4.05 -5.44
C GLY A 45 -15.22 3.76 -3.96
N SER A 46 -15.92 2.68 -3.61
CA SER A 46 -16.28 2.36 -2.22
C SER A 46 -15.11 1.81 -1.39
N ASP A 47 -14.18 1.12 -2.06
CA ASP A 47 -13.00 0.50 -1.47
C ASP A 47 -11.74 1.04 -2.15
N ARG A 48 -10.73 1.36 -1.34
CA ARG A 48 -9.46 1.91 -1.78
C ARG A 48 -8.32 1.34 -0.94
N LEU A 49 -7.25 0.93 -1.62
CA LEU A 49 -6.00 0.54 -0.98
C LEU A 49 -4.83 1.36 -1.47
N VAL A 50 -3.87 1.62 -0.59
CA VAL A 50 -2.53 2.08 -0.94
C VAL A 50 -1.54 0.96 -0.65
N ILE A 51 -0.78 0.59 -1.67
CA ILE A 51 0.21 -0.48 -1.60
C ILE A 51 1.57 0.14 -1.85
N ALA A 52 2.53 -0.16 -0.98
CA ALA A 52 3.90 0.31 -1.11
C ALA A 52 4.91 -0.80 -0.84
N LEU A 53 5.98 -0.81 -1.61
CA LEU A 53 7.09 -1.74 -1.46
C LEU A 53 8.42 -1.01 -1.57
N ASN A 54 9.38 -1.49 -0.79
CA ASN A 54 10.78 -1.17 -0.91
C ASN A 54 11.57 -2.47 -1.11
N PRO A 55 11.86 -2.89 -2.35
CA PRO A 55 12.72 -4.02 -2.64
C PRO A 55 14.21 -3.66 -2.55
N GLY A 56 14.54 -2.40 -2.27
CA GLY A 56 15.90 -1.90 -2.10
C GLY A 56 16.54 -2.32 -0.78
N LEU A 57 17.78 -1.87 -0.60
CA LEU A 57 18.62 -2.16 0.57
C LEU A 57 18.70 -1.00 1.57
N GLU A 58 18.17 0.17 1.19
CA GLU A 58 18.15 1.38 2.00
C GLU A 58 16.74 1.69 2.48
N THR A 59 16.60 2.50 3.52
CA THR A 59 15.28 3.02 3.94
C THR A 59 14.81 4.09 2.96
N GLU A 60 13.55 3.98 2.53
CA GLU A 60 12.90 4.92 1.62
C GLU A 60 11.57 5.39 2.21
N ALA A 61 11.11 6.58 1.81
CA ALA A 61 9.86 7.16 2.32
C ALA A 61 9.09 7.87 1.21
N PHE A 62 7.77 7.94 1.37
CA PHE A 62 6.89 8.73 0.51
C PHE A 62 5.79 9.39 1.35
N PRO A 63 5.26 10.55 0.90
CA PRO A 63 4.07 11.11 1.48
C PRO A 63 2.90 10.16 1.24
N LEU A 64 2.18 9.79 2.29
CA LEU A 64 0.89 9.13 2.13
C LEU A 64 -0.04 10.17 1.50
N PRO A 65 -0.56 9.95 0.28
CA PRO A 65 -1.44 10.93 -0.36
C PRO A 65 -2.60 11.20 0.58
N ASP A 66 -2.82 12.48 0.88
CA ASP A 66 -3.52 12.94 2.07
C ASP A 66 -4.69 12.03 2.46
N ALA A 67 -4.73 11.67 3.75
CA ALA A 67 -5.94 11.21 4.44
C ALA A 67 -7.11 12.23 4.36
N ALA A 68 -6.90 13.37 3.70
CA ALA A 68 -7.91 14.35 3.27
C ALA A 68 -8.68 13.93 2.00
N THR A 69 -8.46 12.72 1.47
CA THR A 69 -9.40 12.11 0.54
C THR A 69 -10.58 11.53 1.33
N SER A 70 -11.79 11.55 0.77
CA SER A 70 -13.08 11.21 1.40
C SER A 70 -13.22 9.79 1.97
N HIS A 71 -12.12 9.04 2.09
CA HIS A 71 -12.10 7.62 2.42
C HIS A 71 -11.75 7.33 3.89
N GLY A 72 -11.17 8.25 4.66
CA GLY A 72 -11.00 8.09 6.12
C GLY A 72 -9.57 7.82 6.59
N THR A 73 -9.44 7.30 7.82
CA THR A 73 -8.15 7.07 8.48
C THR A 73 -7.52 5.77 7.94
N PRO A 74 -6.27 5.81 7.44
CA PRO A 74 -5.63 4.62 6.88
C PRO A 74 -5.46 3.52 7.93
N THR A 75 -5.87 2.29 7.60
CA THR A 75 -5.66 1.11 8.44
C THR A 75 -4.64 0.18 7.78
N MET A 76 -3.64 -0.27 8.54
CA MET A 76 -2.61 -1.17 8.02
C MET A 76 -3.12 -2.61 8.01
N GLU A 77 -3.54 -3.08 6.84
CA GLU A 77 -4.10 -4.43 6.65
C GLU A 77 -3.02 -5.51 6.61
N LEU A 78 -1.89 -5.20 6.00
CA LEU A 78 -0.80 -6.15 5.83
C LEU A 78 0.54 -5.43 5.77
N SER A 79 1.52 -5.92 6.51
CA SER A 79 2.88 -5.39 6.46
C SER A 79 3.93 -6.49 6.58
N ARG A 80 5.12 -6.22 6.04
CA ARG A 80 6.30 -7.07 6.16
C ARG A 80 7.55 -6.22 6.18
N GLY A 81 8.49 -6.56 7.07
CA GLY A 81 9.72 -5.79 7.27
C GLY A 81 9.50 -4.60 8.20
N ASN A 82 10.46 -3.67 8.23
CA ASN A 82 10.36 -2.46 9.05
C ASN A 82 9.51 -1.41 8.33
N VAL A 83 8.31 -1.15 8.84
CA VAL A 83 7.35 -0.20 8.27
C VAL A 83 6.89 0.73 9.39
N ALA A 84 6.91 2.03 9.13
CA ALA A 84 6.32 3.05 10.01
C ALA A 84 5.43 4.00 9.20
N ALA A 85 4.32 4.43 9.79
CA ALA A 85 3.44 5.44 9.22
C ALA A 85 3.01 6.41 10.32
N ASP A 86 3.19 7.71 10.10
CA ASP A 86 2.86 8.78 11.06
C ASP A 86 1.59 9.56 10.66
N GLY A 87 0.80 9.00 9.76
CA GLY A 87 -0.42 9.59 9.20
C GLY A 87 -0.18 10.50 7.98
N THR A 88 1.05 10.96 7.76
CA THR A 88 1.41 11.82 6.62
C THR A 88 2.50 11.21 5.75
N THR A 89 3.39 10.43 6.34
CA THR A 89 4.55 9.84 5.69
C THR A 89 4.58 8.36 6.00
N VAL A 90 4.86 7.55 4.98
CA VAL A 90 5.16 6.13 5.14
C VAL A 90 6.65 5.94 4.94
N THR A 91 7.30 5.33 5.93
CA THR A 91 8.70 4.94 5.89
C THR A 91 8.81 3.42 5.74
N LEU A 92 9.57 2.99 4.75
CA LEU A 92 9.82 1.61 4.40
C LEU A 92 11.31 1.30 4.55
N GLY A 93 11.65 0.47 5.53
CA GLY A 93 12.99 -0.07 5.64
C GLY A 93 13.35 -1.01 4.47
N PRO A 94 14.58 -1.53 4.45
CA PRO A 94 15.04 -2.44 3.40
C PRO A 94 14.14 -3.67 3.26
N GLN A 95 13.87 -4.08 2.01
CA GLN A 95 13.09 -5.29 1.69
C GLN A 95 11.74 -5.36 2.42
N SER A 96 11.00 -4.25 2.45
CA SER A 96 9.72 -4.13 3.16
C SER A 96 8.54 -3.88 2.23
N PHE A 97 7.33 -4.10 2.76
CA PHE A 97 6.06 -3.97 2.05
C PHE A 97 4.95 -3.59 3.03
N VAL A 98 3.96 -2.83 2.56
CA VAL A 98 2.74 -2.53 3.29
C VAL A 98 1.54 -2.34 2.36
N ALA A 99 0.35 -2.71 2.84
CA ALA A 99 -0.94 -2.37 2.27
C ALA A 99 -1.80 -1.67 3.32
N PHE A 100 -2.34 -0.50 2.96
CA PHE A 100 -3.29 0.26 3.76
C PHE A 100 -4.66 0.24 3.09
N SER A 101 -5.72 0.07 3.88
CA SER A 101 -7.11 0.38 3.51
C SER A 101 -7.48 1.77 4.03
N PHE A 102 -8.57 2.35 3.51
CA PHE A 102 -9.11 3.64 3.93
C PHE A 102 -10.58 3.48 4.27
#